data_AF-A0A933UET8-F1
#
_entry.id   AF-A0A933UET8-F1
#
_cell.length_a   1.000
_cell.length_b   1.000
_cell.length_c   1.000
_cell.angle_alpha   90.00
_cell.angle_beta   90.00
_cell.angle_gamma   90.00
#
_symmetry.space_group_name_H-M   'P 1'
#
loop_
_entity.id
_entity.type
_entity.pdbx_description
1 polymer ?
#
loop_
_entity_poly.entity_id
_entity_poly.type
_entity_poly.pdbx_seq_one_letter_code
_entity_poly.pdbx_strand_id
1 'polypeptide(L)' 'MGYSDKKDLEVTVTIRSGKIADVKVQHEEKIELNATKIIPQRIVQKQSLQVDGVTGATVTCQGIVDGAFQALKQAGLQ' A
#
# COMPACT_ATOMS: atom_id res chain seq x y z
N MET A 1 -20.37 -6.44 -6.77
CA MET A 1 -20.26 -5.19 -6.01
C MET A 1 -18.86 -4.62 -6.25
N GLY A 2 -18.70 -3.84 -7.31
CA GLY A 2 -17.46 -3.14 -7.61
C GLY A 2 -17.69 -1.66 -7.31
N TYR A 3 -17.06 -1.14 -6.26
CA TYR A 3 -17.07 0.29 -5.99
C TYR A 3 -16.29 0.98 -7.11
N SER A 4 -16.99 1.63 -8.03
CA SER A 4 -16.44 2.35 -9.18
C SER A 4 -16.41 3.87 -8.98
N ASP A 5 -16.51 4.33 -7.74
CA ASP A 5 -16.32 5.72 -7.33
C ASP A 5 -14.93 5.89 -6.69
N LYS A 6 -13.89 5.31 -7.32
CA LYS A 6 -12.56 5.27 -6.74
C LYS A 6 -11.77 6.47 -7.23
N LYS A 7 -11.41 7.36 -6.30
CA LYS A 7 -10.10 7.99 -6.37
C LYS A 7 -9.08 6.87 -6.46
N ASP A 8 -8.58 6.59 -7.66
CA ASP A 8 -7.69 5.46 -7.94
C ASP A 8 -6.54 5.46 -6.93
N LEU A 9 -6.54 4.42 -6.08
CA LEU A 9 -5.44 4.07 -5.22
C LEU A 9 -4.78 2.87 -5.89
N GLU A 10 -3.77 3.15 -6.71
CA GLU A 10 -2.95 2.16 -7.37
C GLU A 10 -1.78 1.79 -6.48
N VAL A 11 -1.62 0.51 -6.17
CA VAL A 11 -0.49 -0.01 -5.40
C VAL A 11 0.30 -0.96 -6.30
N THR A 12 1.56 -0.64 -6.54
CA THR A 12 2.49 -1.49 -7.26
C THR A 12 3.51 -2.05 -6.27
N VAL A 13 3.50 -3.37 -6.07
CA VAL A 13 4.51 -4.06 -5.25
C VAL A 13 5.46 -4.79 -6.17
N THR A 14 6.75 -4.49 -6.05
CA THR A 14 7.82 -5.23 -6.73
C THR A 14 8.40 -6.25 -5.77
N ILE A 15 8.42 -7.50 -6.18
CA ILE A 15 8.98 -8.59 -5.39
C ILE A 15 10.20 -9.15 -6.11
N ARG A 16 11.33 -9.25 -5.39
CA ARG A 16 12.55 -9.88 -5.90
C ARG A 16 13.00 -10.94 -4.91
N SER A 17 13.27 -12.14 -5.40
CA SER A 17 13.76 -13.27 -4.59
C SER A 17 12.92 -13.55 -3.35
N GLY A 18 11.58 -13.44 -3.46
CA GLY A 18 10.67 -13.67 -2.33
C GLY A 18 10.66 -12.57 -1.27
N LYS A 19 11.14 -11.36 -1.58
CA LYS A 19 11.11 -10.21 -0.69
C LYS A 19 10.54 -8.98 -1.38
N ILE A 20 9.94 -8.09 -0.59
CA ILE A 20 9.41 -6.82 -1.08
C ILE A 20 10.59 -5.93 -1.45
N ALA A 21 10.82 -5.74 -2.75
CA ALA A 21 11.92 -4.95 -3.26
C ALA A 21 11.56 -3.46 -3.35
N ASP A 22 10.31 -3.16 -3.72
CA ASP A 22 9.81 -1.80 -3.85
C ASP A 22 8.29 -1.79 -3.69
N VAL A 23 7.74 -0.72 -3.13
CA VAL A 23 6.29 -0.50 -3.09
C VAL A 23 6.02 0.94 -3.54
N LYS A 24 5.23 1.10 -4.60
CA LYS A 24 4.74 2.39 -5.06
C LYS A 24 3.25 2.48 -4.83
N VAL A 25 2.82 3.65 -4.37
CA VAL A 25 1.41 3.98 -4.23
C VAL A 25 1.14 5.24 -5.03
N GLN A 26 0.25 5.14 -6.00
CA GLN A 26 -0.34 6.28 -6.69
C GLN A 26 -1.74 6.48 -6.14
N HIS A 27 -1.95 7.58 -5.42
CA HIS A 27 -3.27 7.96 -4.97
C HIS A 27 -3.38 9.47 -4.88
N GLU A 28 -4.49 10.00 -5.37
CA GLU A 28 -4.78 11.43 -5.36
C GLU A 28 -5.47 11.82 -4.04
N GLU A 29 -4.66 11.98 -2.98
CA GLU A 29 -5.16 12.49 -1.70
C GLU A 29 -5.56 13.96 -1.84
N LYS A 30 -6.74 14.33 -1.32
CA LYS A 30 -7.17 15.74 -1.24
C LYS A 30 -6.38 16.53 -0.19
N ILE A 31 -5.71 15.81 0.71
CA ILE A 31 -4.92 16.32 1.81
C ILE A 31 -3.58 15.59 1.73
N GLU A 32 -2.48 16.33 1.57
CA GLU A 32 -1.14 15.75 1.52
C GLU A 32 -0.68 15.27 2.90
N LEU A 33 -1.18 14.11 3.32
CA LEU A 33 -0.80 13.46 4.58
C LEU A 33 0.47 12.62 4.45
N ASN A 34 1.09 12.60 3.27
CA ASN A 34 2.26 11.80 2.93
C ASN A 34 2.09 10.29 3.22
N ALA A 35 0.87 9.80 3.43
CA ALA A 35 0.59 8.40 3.74
C ALA A 35 1.02 7.49 2.59
N THR A 36 0.78 7.92 1.36
CA THR A 36 1.20 7.25 0.12
C THR A 36 2.72 7.11 -0.05
N LYS A 37 3.54 7.85 0.70
CA LYS A 37 5.01 7.72 0.71
C LYS A 37 5.51 6.99 1.95
N ILE A 38 4.97 7.34 3.12
CA ILE A 38 5.42 6.81 4.41
C ILE A 38 5.06 5.33 4.54
N ILE A 39 3.83 4.94 4.20
CA ILE A 39 3.34 3.56 4.32
C ILE A 39 4.18 2.59 3.47
N PRO A 40 4.37 2.80 2.15
CA PRO A 40 5.18 1.88 1.36
C PRO A 40 6.64 1.80 1.82
N GLN A 41 7.26 2.92 2.21
CA GLN A 41 8.61 2.87 2.78
C GLN A 41 8.68 2.02 4.06
N ARG A 42 7.68 2.13 4.94
CA ARG A 42 7.58 1.29 6.13
C ARG A 42 7.36 -0.18 5.78
N ILE A 43 6.57 -0.48 4.75
CA ILE A 43 6.32 -1.86 4.30
C ILE A 43 7.62 -2.49 3.80
N VAL A 44 8.38 -1.77 2.97
CA VAL A 44 9.69 -2.24 2.47
C VAL A 44 10.68 -2.41 3.63
N GLN A 45 10.76 -1.45 4.56
CA GLN A 45 11.66 -1.55 5.71
C GLN A 45 11.31 -2.68 6.67
N LYS A 46 10.04 -2.79 7.06
CA LYS A 46 9.59 -3.84 7.99
C LYS A 46 9.43 -5.20 7.30
N GLN A 47 9.45 -5.24 5.96
CA GLN A 47 9.03 -6.40 5.16
C GLN A 47 7.67 -6.96 5.63
N SER A 48 6.79 -6.06 6.08
CA SER A 48 5.54 -6.42 6.73
C SER A 48 4.47 -5.43 6.34
N LEU A 49 3.26 -5.93 6.16
CA LEU A 49 2.07 -5.13 5.92
C LEU A 49 1.51 -4.51 7.20
N GLN A 50 2.00 -4.95 8.36
CA GLN A 50 1.61 -4.46 9.67
C GLN A 50 2.39 -3.18 10.01
N VAL A 51 2.13 -2.13 9.23
CA VAL A 51 2.75 -0.81 9.40
C VAL A 51 1.80 0.16 10.04
N ASP A 52 2.35 1.03 10.88
CA ASP A 52 1.58 2.05 11.56
C ASP A 52 1.02 3.05 10.54
N GLY A 53 -0.30 3.23 10.57
CA GLY A 53 -1.02 4.20 9.73
C GLY A 53 -0.62 5.64 10.04
N VAL A 54 -0.93 6.55 9.12
CA VAL A 54 -0.84 7.99 9.36
C VAL A 54 -2.19 8.49 9.87
N THR A 55 -2.17 9.19 11.00
CA THR A 55 -3.36 9.82 11.59
C THR A 55 -4.00 10.80 10.60
N GLY A 56 -5.29 10.59 10.29
CA GLY A 56 -6.03 11.37 9.30
C GLY A 56 -6.10 10.73 7.91
N ALA A 57 -5.27 9.72 7.64
CA ALA A 57 -5.23 8.98 6.37
C ALA A 57 -5.67 7.53 6.54
N THR A 58 -6.61 7.26 7.46
CA THR A 58 -7.02 5.89 7.82
C THR A 58 -7.53 5.11 6.60
N VAL A 59 -8.36 5.75 5.76
CA VAL A 59 -8.89 5.14 4.54
C VAL A 59 -7.77 4.82 3.55
N THR A 60 -6.86 5.78 3.32
CA THR A 60 -5.69 5.61 2.45
C THR A 60 -4.78 4.48 2.95
N CYS A 61 -4.46 4.46 4.25
CA CYS A 61 -3.61 3.43 4.85
C CYS A 61 -4.20 2.04 4.68
N GLN A 62 -5.50 1.89 4.97
CA GLN A 62 -6.18 0.60 4.83
C GLN A 62 -6.16 0.14 3.37
N GLY A 63 -6.38 1.05 2.40
CA GLY A 63 -6.31 0.74 0.98
C GLY A 63 -4.92 0.29 0.51
N ILE A 64 -3.87 0.95 1.00
CA ILE A 64 -2.48 0.57 0.68
C ILE A 64 -2.16 -0.81 1.23
N VAL A 65 -2.51 -1.07 2.50
CA VAL A 65 -2.26 -2.35 3.16
C VAL A 65 -3.02 -3.48 2.45
N ASP A 66 -4.29 -3.26 2.10
CA ASP A 66 -5.10 -4.25 1.39
C ASP A 66 -4.56 -4.52 -0.02
N GLY A 67 -4.21 -3.45 -0.77
CA GLY A 67 -3.60 -3.58 -2.10
C GLY A 67 -2.24 -4.29 -2.06
N ALA A 68 -1.40 -3.95 -1.10
CA ALA A 68 -0.11 -4.62 -0.91
C ALA A 68 -0.29 -6.09 -0.45
N PHE A 69 -1.30 -6.38 0.38
CA PHE A 69 -1.67 -7.75 0.76
C PHE A 69 -2.09 -8.58 -0.44
N GLN A 70 -2.97 -8.04 -1.30
CA GLN A 70 -3.38 -8.70 -2.54
C GLN A 70 -2.19 -8.94 -3.47
N ALA A 71 -1.29 -7.96 -3.61
CA ALA A 71 -0.10 -8.10 -4.43
C ALA A 71 0.87 -9.16 -3.89
N LEU A 72 1.09 -9.21 -2.57
CA LEU A 72 1.90 -10.25 -1.93
C LEU A 72 1.29 -11.65 -2.11
N LYS A 73 -0.03 -11.75 -1.92
CA LYS A 73 -0.78 -12.97 -2.13
C LYS A 73 -0.69 -13.45 -3.58
N GLN A 74 -0.79 -12.53 -4.56
CA GLN A 74 -0.60 -12.84 -5.98
C GLN A 74 0.83 -13.28 -6.30
N ALA A 75 1.82 -12.69 -5.61
CA ALA A 75 3.21 -13.07 -5.74
C ALA A 75 3.58 -14.38 -5.03
N GLY A 76 2.62 -15.03 -4.34
CA GLY A 76 2.83 -16.31 -3.65
C GLY A 76 3.57 -16.18 -2.32
N LEU A 77 3.63 -14.98 -1.74
CA LEU A 77 4.15 -14.73 -0.40
C LEU A 77 2.99 -14.79 0.60
N GLN A 78 3.00 -15.80 1.46
CA GLN A 78 2.02 -16.04 2.51
C GLN A 78 2.63 -15.81 3.89
#